data_AF-A0A9N9YZA9-F1
#
_entry.id   AF-A0A9N9YZA9-F1
#
_cell.length_a   1.000
_cell.length_b   1.000
_cell.length_c   1.000
_cell.angle_alpha   90.00
_cell.angle_beta   90.00
_cell.angle_gamma   90.00
#
_symmetry.space_group_name_H-M   'P 1'
#
loop_
_entity.id
_entity.type
_entity.pdbx_description
1 polymer ?
#
loop_
_entity_poly.entity_id
_entity_poly.type
_entity_poly.pdbx_seq_one_letter_code
_entity_poly.pdbx_strand_id
1 'polypeptide(L)'
;MENIPPCYQKGQRLTLQVSADQEPFEVVIERAYGTWRNSVQLLVKVLENDSDIEVTGKLVFLKLYDRRFSPTFRERWDVKPWTPAIEEDLLEFSMAGSARDALDAWRDNPQMEYDFSAPDYHKEALISEIMAEEFEKESDAYSVLRAHQGKFIPRLIASVMMQIGPVSMVGNEPLPLLDDPLILGHSPEMFEIDGFLMVYYEGFPATEIACQSDPGDWQHLKNRCVATVGHVMDSDAILHEDIRPKNVVITPDEHCVRNFRIIMTDFRSTLMRDTETDQEWADMKKRYDEKGMMQVKLENPPRPRRDVESQGYRSYTASAWWNFDDYDIMTQD
;
A
#
# COMPACT_ATOMS: atom_id res chain seq x y z
N MET A 1 -15.81 -9.68 6.04
CA MET A 1 -15.99 -9.14 4.67
C MET A 1 -14.81 -8.23 4.39
N GLU A 2 -14.21 -8.30 3.21
CA GLU A 2 -13.22 -7.31 2.78
C GLU A 2 -13.90 -5.94 2.77
N ASN A 3 -13.31 -4.96 3.46
CA ASN A 3 -13.83 -3.60 3.52
C ASN A 3 -13.47 -2.91 2.21
N ILE A 4 -14.22 -3.22 1.14
CA ILE A 4 -14.01 -2.63 -0.18
C ILE A 4 -14.63 -1.23 -0.18
N PRO A 5 -13.85 -0.19 -0.47
CA PRO A 5 -14.35 1.17 -0.55
C PRO A 5 -15.56 1.31 -1.50
N PRO A 6 -16.60 2.09 -1.14
CA PRO A 6 -17.77 2.31 -2.01
C PRO A 6 -17.42 2.89 -3.39
N CYS A 7 -16.31 3.62 -3.50
CA CYS A 7 -15.82 4.21 -4.75
C CYS A 7 -14.86 3.32 -5.55
N TYR A 8 -14.61 2.08 -5.10
CA TYR A 8 -13.80 1.09 -5.82
C TYR A 8 -14.55 -0.23 -5.97
N GLN A 9 -15.57 -0.22 -6.81
CA GLN A 9 -16.43 -1.36 -7.12
C GLN A 9 -16.08 -1.95 -8.48
N LYS A 10 -16.28 -3.26 -8.62
CA LYS A 10 -16.09 -3.96 -9.90
C LYS A 10 -16.92 -3.29 -11.00
N GLY A 11 -16.29 -3.06 -12.14
CA GLY A 11 -16.88 -2.43 -13.32
C GLY A 11 -16.76 -0.91 -13.35
N GLN A 12 -16.36 -0.26 -12.26
CA GLN A 12 -16.10 1.18 -12.28
C GLN A 12 -14.86 1.51 -13.11
N ARG A 13 -14.90 2.66 -13.76
CA ARG A 13 -13.79 3.23 -14.52
C ARG A 13 -13.02 4.21 -13.65
N LEU A 14 -11.70 4.16 -13.76
CA LEU A 14 -10.79 5.13 -13.17
C LEU A 14 -9.99 5.77 -14.29
N THR A 15 -9.76 7.07 -14.17
CA THR A 15 -8.89 7.84 -15.07
C THR A 15 -7.56 8.05 -14.37
N LEU A 16 -6.48 7.60 -15.01
CA LEU A 16 -5.12 7.64 -14.47
C LEU A 16 -4.23 8.44 -15.42
N GLN A 17 -3.17 9.04 -14.87
CA GLN A 17 -2.18 9.79 -15.63
C GLN A 17 -0.77 9.38 -15.19
N VAL A 18 0.15 9.17 -16.13
CA VAL A 18 1.56 8.81 -15.80
C VAL A 18 2.41 10.04 -15.52
N SER A 19 2.20 11.11 -16.29
CA SER A 19 2.84 12.41 -16.09
C SER A 19 1.93 13.51 -16.64
N ALA A 20 2.12 14.74 -16.17
CA ALA A 20 1.34 15.91 -16.60
C ALA A 20 1.34 16.13 -18.13
N ASP A 21 2.42 15.70 -18.81
CA ASP A 21 2.59 15.84 -20.26
C ASP A 21 1.97 14.71 -21.09
N GLN A 22 1.46 13.65 -20.44
CA GLN A 22 0.82 12.52 -21.10
C GLN A 22 -0.70 12.59 -20.93
N GLU A 23 -1.41 12.23 -22.00
CA GLU A 23 -2.86 12.10 -21.98
C GLU A 23 -3.29 11.06 -20.94
N PRO A 24 -4.31 11.37 -20.12
CA PRO A 24 -4.88 10.41 -19.19
C PRO A 24 -5.43 9.18 -19.94
N PHE A 25 -5.41 8.04 -19.27
CA PHE A 25 -5.96 6.79 -19.78
C PHE A 25 -6.92 6.17 -18.78
N GLU A 26 -7.82 5.32 -19.28
CA GLU A 26 -8.85 4.69 -18.45
C GLU A 26 -8.50 3.24 -18.11
N VAL A 27 -8.86 2.84 -16.90
CA VAL A 27 -8.84 1.45 -16.47
C VAL A 27 -10.20 1.05 -15.90
N VAL A 28 -10.55 -0.24 -15.99
CA VAL A 28 -11.77 -0.80 -15.35
C VAL A 28 -11.39 -1.71 -14.21
N ILE A 29 -12.04 -1.54 -13.06
CA ILE A 29 -11.84 -2.39 -11.88
C ILE A 29 -12.43 -3.78 -12.13
N GLU A 30 -11.60 -4.81 -12.10
CA GLU A 30 -12.03 -6.21 -12.20
C GLU A 30 -12.22 -6.86 -10.83
N ARG A 31 -11.37 -6.46 -9.87
CA ARG A 31 -11.44 -6.91 -8.47
C ARG A 31 -10.82 -5.85 -7.57
N ALA A 32 -11.42 -5.63 -6.41
CA ALA A 32 -10.79 -4.92 -5.30
C ALA A 32 -10.42 -5.93 -4.21
N TYR A 33 -9.19 -5.87 -3.70
CA TYR A 33 -8.71 -6.73 -2.62
C TYR A 33 -8.93 -6.08 -1.23
N GLY A 34 -9.60 -4.93 -1.20
CA GLY A 34 -9.86 -4.13 0.00
C GLY A 34 -8.73 -3.14 0.31
N THR A 35 -8.90 -2.41 1.41
CA THR A 35 -7.89 -1.49 1.95
C THR A 35 -6.94 -2.27 2.84
N TRP A 36 -5.65 -2.31 2.52
CA TRP A 36 -4.68 -2.97 3.37
C TRP A 36 -3.60 -2.02 3.84
N ARG A 37 -3.59 -1.81 5.15
CA ARG A 37 -2.58 -1.06 5.92
C ARG A 37 -2.23 0.35 5.42
N ASN A 38 -3.05 0.98 4.59
CA ASN A 38 -2.93 2.35 4.00
C ASN A 38 -2.74 2.42 2.48
N SER A 39 -3.00 1.34 1.73
CA SER A 39 -3.19 1.45 0.27
C SER A 39 -4.43 0.70 -0.18
N VAL A 40 -5.03 1.19 -1.26
CA VAL A 40 -6.10 0.51 -1.99
C VAL A 40 -5.45 -0.37 -3.06
N GLN A 41 -5.85 -1.64 -3.11
CA GLN A 41 -5.27 -2.63 -4.01
C GLN A 41 -6.32 -3.18 -4.96
N LEU A 42 -6.12 -2.96 -6.26
CA LEU A 42 -7.08 -3.26 -7.31
C LEU A 42 -6.43 -4.12 -8.39
N LEU A 43 -7.17 -5.10 -8.90
CA LEU A 43 -6.91 -5.69 -10.21
C LEU A 43 -7.72 -4.89 -11.23
N VAL A 44 -7.03 -4.29 -12.20
CA VAL A 44 -7.67 -3.46 -13.22
C VAL A 44 -7.31 -3.95 -14.62
N LYS A 45 -8.20 -3.69 -15.58
CA LYS A 45 -7.93 -3.87 -17.00
C LYS A 45 -7.68 -2.51 -17.63
N VAL A 46 -6.52 -2.34 -18.27
CA VAL A 46 -6.21 -1.12 -19.03
C VAL A 46 -7.04 -1.10 -20.31
N LEU A 47 -7.82 -0.03 -20.50
CA LEU A 47 -8.66 0.12 -21.69
C LEU A 47 -7.83 0.52 -22.90
N GLU A 48 -8.25 0.09 -24.08
CA GLU A 48 -7.66 0.47 -25.36
C GLU A 48 -7.96 1.94 -25.65
N ASN A 49 -7.07 2.84 -25.21
CA ASN A 49 -6.97 4.23 -25.65
C ASN A 49 -5.56 4.48 -26.21
N ASP A 50 -5.37 5.61 -26.91
CA ASP A 50 -4.13 6.06 -27.60
C ASP A 50 -2.89 6.27 -26.67
N SER A 51 -2.87 5.68 -25.48
CA SER A 51 -1.73 5.67 -24.56
C SER A 51 -0.73 4.58 -24.94
N ASP A 52 0.55 4.93 -25.13
CA ASP A 52 1.69 4.03 -25.44
C ASP A 52 2.08 3.07 -24.29
N ILE A 53 1.15 2.76 -23.39
CA ILE A 53 1.42 1.90 -22.23
C ILE A 53 1.48 0.43 -22.69
N GLU A 54 2.60 -0.25 -22.40
CA GLU A 54 2.94 -1.63 -22.83
C GLU A 54 1.90 -2.74 -22.46
N VAL A 55 0.86 -2.37 -21.70
CA VAL A 55 -0.09 -3.29 -21.05
C VAL A 55 -1.54 -3.06 -21.44
N THR A 56 -1.82 -2.29 -22.48
CA THR A 56 -3.17 -2.12 -23.03
C THR A 56 -3.87 -3.46 -23.25
N GLY A 57 -5.12 -3.57 -22.76
CA GLY A 57 -5.93 -4.78 -22.82
C GLY A 57 -5.57 -5.88 -21.81
N LYS A 58 -4.50 -5.72 -21.02
CA LYS A 58 -4.05 -6.70 -20.02
C LYS A 58 -4.58 -6.37 -18.62
N LEU A 59 -4.65 -7.40 -17.78
CA LEU A 59 -4.87 -7.25 -16.34
C LEU A 59 -3.57 -6.84 -15.66
N VAL A 60 -3.66 -5.79 -14.84
CA VAL A 60 -2.54 -5.23 -14.09
C VAL A 60 -2.98 -4.93 -12.66
N PHE A 61 -2.01 -4.95 -11.76
CA PHE A 61 -2.23 -4.61 -10.37
C PHE A 61 -2.05 -3.10 -10.20
N LEU A 62 -3.03 -2.44 -9.57
CA LEU A 62 -3.02 -1.03 -9.25
C LEU A 62 -3.01 -0.87 -7.72
N LYS A 63 -1.98 -0.22 -7.20
CA LYS A 63 -1.88 0.20 -5.79
C LYS A 63 -2.05 1.71 -5.73
N LEU A 64 -3.01 2.21 -4.94
CA LEU A 64 -3.29 3.64 -4.76
C LEU A 64 -3.11 4.04 -3.29
N TYR A 65 -2.47 5.19 -3.05
CA TYR A 65 -2.27 5.78 -1.72
C TYR A 65 -3.41 6.76 -1.39
N ASP A 66 -4.63 6.25 -1.43
CA ASP A 66 -5.83 7.05 -1.22
C ASP A 66 -6.07 7.29 0.28
N ARG A 67 -5.87 8.54 0.74
CA ARG A 67 -6.06 8.95 2.14
C ARG A 67 -7.45 8.62 2.69
N ARG A 68 -8.48 8.55 1.85
CA ARG A 68 -9.86 8.24 2.26
C ARG A 68 -9.97 6.81 2.80
N PHE A 69 -8.99 5.96 2.47
CA PHE A 69 -9.00 4.52 2.69
C PHE A 69 -7.74 4.01 3.40
N SER A 70 -7.30 4.73 4.43
CA SER A 70 -6.15 4.43 5.29
C SER A 70 -6.54 3.87 6.67
N PRO A 71 -6.99 2.60 6.78
CA PRO A 71 -7.55 2.06 8.02
C PRO A 71 -6.57 2.11 9.21
N THR A 72 -5.27 1.94 8.97
CA THR A 72 -4.26 1.98 10.05
C THR A 72 -4.11 3.39 10.61
N PHE A 73 -4.08 4.42 9.76
CA PHE A 73 -4.03 5.80 10.23
C PHE A 73 -5.33 6.26 10.90
N ARG A 74 -6.48 5.86 10.35
CA ARG A 74 -7.77 6.16 10.96
C ARG A 74 -7.91 5.55 12.35
N GLU A 75 -7.48 4.30 12.54
CA GLU A 75 -7.47 3.63 13.85
C GLU A 75 -6.46 4.28 14.80
N ARG A 76 -5.23 4.53 14.35
CA ARG A 76 -4.15 5.08 15.19
C ARG A 76 -4.45 6.51 15.67
N TRP A 77 -5.06 7.34 14.85
CA TRP A 77 -5.29 8.77 15.15
C TRP A 77 -6.75 9.13 15.44
N ASP A 78 -7.60 8.13 15.63
CA ASP A 78 -9.04 8.28 15.87
C ASP A 78 -9.67 9.24 14.85
N VAL A 79 -9.41 8.98 13.56
CA VAL A 79 -9.99 9.73 12.45
C VAL A 79 -11.28 9.05 12.05
N LYS A 80 -12.38 9.82 12.00
CA LYS A 80 -13.66 9.28 11.56
C LYS A 80 -13.57 8.73 10.13
N PRO A 81 -14.46 7.80 9.73
CA PRO A 81 -14.58 7.42 8.33
C PRO A 81 -14.77 8.65 7.44
N TRP A 82 -14.13 8.63 6.27
CA TRP A 82 -14.27 9.71 5.30
C TRP A 82 -15.74 9.93 4.92
N THR A 83 -16.12 11.20 4.75
CA THR A 83 -17.45 11.59 4.26
C THR A 83 -17.32 12.77 3.29
N PRO A 84 -18.30 12.99 2.38
CA PRO A 84 -18.30 14.15 1.51
C PRO A 84 -18.20 15.49 2.26
N ALA A 85 -18.79 15.61 3.45
CA ALA A 85 -18.71 16.82 4.27
C ALA A 85 -17.27 17.11 4.74
N ILE A 86 -16.51 16.07 5.11
CA ILE A 86 -15.09 16.23 5.47
C ILE A 86 -14.28 16.67 4.24
N GLU A 87 -14.62 16.18 3.05
CA GLU A 87 -13.97 16.59 1.80
C GLU A 87 -14.24 18.06 1.44
N GLU A 88 -15.48 18.53 1.67
CA GLU A 88 -15.85 19.94 1.52
C GLU A 88 -15.09 20.84 2.50
N ASP A 89 -15.03 20.46 3.78
CA ASP A 89 -14.25 21.18 4.80
C ASP A 89 -12.75 21.23 4.44
N LEU A 90 -12.19 20.13 3.92
CA LEU A 90 -10.80 20.06 3.45
C LEU A 90 -10.56 20.97 2.23
N LEU A 91 -11.52 21.06 1.31
CA LEU A 91 -11.44 21.98 0.17
C LEU A 91 -11.42 23.44 0.65
N GLU A 92 -12.33 23.81 1.56
CA GLU A 92 -12.34 25.16 2.14
C GLU A 92 -11.02 25.48 2.85
N PHE A 93 -10.47 24.50 3.58
CA PHE A 93 -9.19 24.60 4.25
C PHE A 93 -8.02 24.81 3.28
N SER A 94 -8.02 24.13 2.13
CA SER A 94 -7.07 24.35 1.04
C SER A 94 -7.22 25.72 0.39
N MET A 95 -8.47 26.12 0.06
CA MET A 95 -8.77 27.42 -0.56
C MET A 95 -8.38 28.60 0.34
N ALA A 96 -8.48 28.45 1.66
CA ALA A 96 -8.08 29.47 2.62
C ALA A 96 -6.56 29.61 2.78
N GLY A 97 -5.76 28.67 2.25
CA GLY A 97 -4.31 28.62 2.46
C GLY A 97 -3.88 28.08 3.82
N SER A 98 -4.82 27.83 4.72
CA SER A 98 -4.56 27.36 6.09
C SER A 98 -4.04 25.92 6.13
N ALA A 99 -4.30 25.12 5.09
CA ALA A 99 -3.76 23.76 4.96
C ALA A 99 -2.24 23.74 5.00
N ARG A 100 -1.61 24.60 4.20
CA ARG A 100 -0.15 24.69 4.12
C ARG A 100 0.48 25.11 5.44
N ASP A 101 -0.08 26.14 6.08
CA ASP A 101 0.41 26.62 7.38
C ASP A 101 0.33 25.53 8.45
N ALA A 102 -0.75 24.73 8.44
CA ALA A 102 -0.90 23.62 9.36
C ALA A 102 0.13 22.51 9.08
N LEU A 103 0.30 22.10 7.83
CA LEU A 103 1.28 21.07 7.46
C LEU A 103 2.71 21.50 7.80
N ASP A 104 3.07 22.77 7.56
CA ASP A 104 4.39 23.30 7.92
C ASP A 104 4.60 23.30 9.44
N ALA A 105 3.59 23.70 10.22
CA ALA A 105 3.66 23.64 11.69
C ALA A 105 3.85 22.21 12.22
N TRP A 106 3.32 21.20 11.50
CA TRP A 106 3.47 19.80 11.86
C TRP A 106 4.84 19.25 11.49
N ARG A 107 5.39 19.62 10.33
CA ARG A 107 6.77 19.28 9.96
C ARG A 107 7.76 19.82 11.00
N ASP A 108 7.50 21.03 11.52
CA ASP A 108 8.30 21.65 12.58
C ASP A 108 8.10 20.99 13.96
N ASN A 109 6.94 20.37 14.20
CA ASN A 109 6.64 19.68 15.45
C ASN A 109 5.85 18.38 15.22
N PRO A 110 6.54 17.27 14.88
CA PRO A 110 5.88 16.00 14.58
C PRO A 110 5.05 15.42 15.74
N GLN A 111 5.24 15.89 16.98
CA GLN A 111 4.40 15.47 18.11
C GLN A 111 2.95 15.93 17.98
N MET A 112 2.66 16.92 17.11
CA MET A 112 1.29 17.34 16.79
C MET A 112 0.48 16.27 16.06
N GLU A 113 1.12 15.23 15.50
CA GLU A 113 0.46 14.06 14.90
C GLU A 113 -0.52 13.38 15.87
N TYR A 114 -0.28 13.50 17.18
CA TYR A 114 -1.12 12.93 18.24
C TYR A 114 -2.14 13.92 18.81
N ASP A 115 -2.41 15.05 18.14
CA ASP A 115 -3.50 15.94 18.52
C ASP A 115 -4.85 15.34 18.10
N PHE A 116 -5.38 14.48 18.97
CA PHE A 116 -6.70 13.86 18.79
C PHE A 116 -7.85 14.89 18.75
N SER A 117 -7.62 16.13 19.20
CA SER A 117 -8.62 17.20 19.23
C SER A 117 -8.71 17.99 17.92
N ALA A 118 -7.76 17.80 17.00
CA ALA A 118 -7.78 18.43 15.69
C ALA A 118 -9.05 18.04 14.90
N PRO A 119 -9.65 18.97 14.13
CA PRO A 119 -10.76 18.66 13.23
C PRO A 119 -10.39 17.58 12.21
N ASP A 120 -11.39 16.79 11.77
CA ASP A 120 -11.15 15.66 10.86
C ASP A 120 -10.48 16.10 9.54
N TYR A 121 -10.79 17.28 9.00
CA TYR A 121 -10.14 17.79 7.78
C TYR A 121 -8.64 18.12 7.98
N HIS A 122 -8.19 18.53 9.18
CA HIS A 122 -6.75 18.65 9.46
C HIS A 122 -6.08 17.28 9.43
N LYS A 123 -6.73 16.26 10.02
CA LYS A 123 -6.22 14.90 10.04
C LYS A 123 -6.19 14.30 8.62
N GLU A 124 -7.16 14.62 7.76
CA GLU A 124 -7.13 14.21 6.35
C GLU A 124 -5.97 14.86 5.58
N ALA A 125 -5.70 16.14 5.79
CA ALA A 125 -4.55 16.83 5.19
C ALA A 125 -3.23 16.15 5.58
N LEU A 126 -3.06 15.83 6.86
CA LEU A 126 -1.92 15.05 7.35
C LEU A 126 -1.84 13.67 6.68
N ILE A 127 -2.94 12.91 6.66
CA ILE A 127 -2.94 11.58 6.05
C ILE A 127 -2.50 11.71 4.58
N SER A 128 -2.91 12.77 3.88
CA SER A 128 -2.46 13.06 2.52
C SER A 128 -0.95 13.22 2.41
N GLU A 129 -0.35 14.02 3.27
CA GLU A 129 1.11 14.21 3.33
C GLU A 129 1.83 12.88 3.57
N ILE A 130 1.35 12.08 4.51
CA ILE A 130 1.96 10.79 4.85
C ILE A 130 1.75 9.74 3.74
N MET A 131 0.63 9.81 3.00
CA MET A 131 0.42 9.01 1.80
C MET A 131 1.43 9.34 0.70
N ALA A 132 1.71 10.62 0.48
CA ALA A 132 2.73 11.06 -0.45
C ALA A 132 4.12 10.56 -0.02
N GLU A 133 4.48 10.68 1.26
CA GLU A 133 5.75 10.14 1.77
C GLU A 133 5.86 8.60 1.62
N GLU A 134 4.79 7.86 1.92
CA GLU A 134 4.76 6.40 1.77
C GLU A 134 4.91 5.99 0.29
N PHE A 135 4.34 6.78 -0.63
CA PHE A 135 4.49 6.60 -2.07
C PHE A 135 5.93 6.89 -2.52
N GLU A 136 6.52 8.01 -2.11
CA GLU A 136 7.90 8.39 -2.46
C GLU A 136 8.90 7.34 -1.98
N LYS A 137 8.80 6.89 -0.71
CA LYS A 137 9.66 5.83 -0.16
C LYS A 137 9.56 4.53 -0.96
N GLU A 138 8.36 4.14 -1.38
CA GLU A 138 8.18 2.94 -2.21
C GLU A 138 8.71 3.16 -3.63
N SER A 139 8.53 4.35 -4.21
CA SER A 139 9.06 4.72 -5.52
C SER A 139 10.60 4.62 -5.56
N ASP A 140 11.26 5.19 -4.55
CA ASP A 140 12.71 5.12 -4.38
C ASP A 140 13.19 3.67 -4.20
N ALA A 141 12.44 2.85 -3.45
CA ALA A 141 12.75 1.44 -3.29
C ALA A 141 12.71 0.70 -4.63
N TYR A 142 11.70 0.94 -5.47
CA TYR A 142 11.63 0.36 -6.82
C TYR A 142 12.76 0.83 -7.73
N SER A 143 13.17 2.09 -7.60
CA SER A 143 14.30 2.67 -8.34
C SER A 143 15.61 1.97 -7.99
N VAL A 144 15.93 1.87 -6.70
CA VAL A 144 17.15 1.22 -6.19
C VAL A 144 17.14 -0.28 -6.49
N LEU A 145 15.98 -0.94 -6.33
CA LEU A 145 15.83 -2.37 -6.56
C LEU A 145 15.52 -2.75 -8.01
N ARG A 146 15.81 -1.89 -8.99
CA ARG A 146 15.50 -2.13 -10.40
C ARG A 146 15.94 -3.50 -10.93
N ALA A 147 17.09 -4.01 -10.49
CA ALA A 147 17.60 -5.32 -10.91
C ALA A 147 16.77 -6.53 -10.40
N HIS A 148 15.98 -6.32 -9.33
CA HIS A 148 15.13 -7.32 -8.68
C HIS A 148 13.71 -7.35 -9.26
N GLN A 149 13.29 -6.28 -9.93
CA GLN A 149 11.95 -6.17 -10.52
C GLN A 149 11.65 -7.31 -11.50
N GLY A 150 10.50 -7.94 -11.34
CA GLY A 150 10.06 -9.09 -12.14
C GLY A 150 10.60 -10.45 -11.67
N LYS A 151 11.66 -10.46 -10.84
CA LYS A 151 12.34 -11.67 -10.35
C LYS A 151 12.00 -11.97 -8.89
N PHE A 152 12.21 -10.97 -8.03
CA PHE A 152 12.07 -11.10 -6.58
C PHE A 152 11.09 -10.08 -6.00
N ILE A 153 10.85 -8.98 -6.72
CA ILE A 153 9.84 -7.96 -6.39
C ILE A 153 8.95 -7.74 -7.63
N PRO A 154 7.76 -7.15 -7.50
CA PRO A 154 6.92 -6.87 -8.65
C PRO A 154 7.64 -6.02 -9.69
N ARG A 155 7.33 -6.25 -10.97
CA ARG A 155 7.76 -5.33 -12.02
C ARG A 155 6.82 -4.13 -12.05
N LEU A 156 7.38 -2.94 -11.80
CA LEU A 156 6.70 -1.67 -11.99
C LEU A 156 6.51 -1.42 -13.49
N ILE A 157 5.30 -1.04 -13.89
CA ILE A 157 4.95 -0.63 -15.25
C ILE A 157 5.05 0.88 -15.34
N ALA A 158 4.38 1.58 -14.42
CA ALA A 158 4.38 3.03 -14.33
C ALA A 158 3.99 3.50 -12.92
N SER A 159 4.51 4.65 -12.51
CA SER A 159 3.87 5.48 -11.48
C SER A 159 2.71 6.23 -12.11
N VAL A 160 1.61 6.38 -11.39
CA VAL A 160 0.40 7.03 -11.86
C VAL A 160 -0.17 7.96 -10.80
N MET A 161 -0.88 8.98 -11.25
CA MET A 161 -1.68 9.87 -10.43
C MET A 161 -3.15 9.75 -10.86
N MET A 162 -4.06 9.87 -9.89
CA MET A 162 -5.49 10.00 -10.10
C MET A 162 -6.00 11.25 -9.40
N GLN A 163 -6.54 12.20 -10.16
CA GLN A 163 -7.16 13.38 -9.58
C GLN A 163 -8.52 13.01 -8.97
N ILE A 164 -8.76 13.43 -7.73
CA ILE A 164 -10.08 13.40 -7.10
C ILE A 164 -10.60 14.83 -6.98
N GLY A 165 -11.61 15.19 -7.77
CA GLY A 165 -12.27 16.50 -7.58
C GLY A 165 -13.03 16.55 -6.24
N PRO A 166 -13.22 17.75 -5.64
CA PRO A 166 -14.17 17.97 -4.58
C PRO A 166 -15.56 17.51 -5.05
N VAL A 167 -15.95 16.35 -4.53
CA VAL A 167 -17.24 15.70 -4.75
C VAL A 167 -17.55 15.42 -6.24
N SER A 168 -16.98 14.32 -6.74
CA SER A 168 -17.83 13.40 -7.52
C SER A 168 -19.07 13.12 -6.67
N MET A 169 -20.23 13.64 -7.11
CA MET A 169 -21.61 13.48 -6.58
C MET A 169 -22.26 14.72 -5.93
N VAL A 170 -22.52 15.77 -6.73
CA VAL A 170 -23.74 16.57 -6.53
C VAL A 170 -24.81 16.00 -7.46
N GLY A 171 -25.70 15.16 -6.91
CA GLY A 171 -26.92 14.73 -7.62
C GLY A 171 -26.75 13.77 -8.80
N ASN A 172 -25.98 12.69 -8.65
CA ASN A 172 -25.75 11.64 -9.67
C ASN A 172 -25.06 12.09 -10.97
N GLU A 173 -24.63 13.35 -11.08
CA GLU A 173 -23.86 13.82 -12.23
C GLU A 173 -22.39 14.02 -11.82
N PRO A 174 -21.42 13.47 -12.56
CA PRO A 174 -20.02 13.78 -12.35
C PRO A 174 -19.77 15.25 -12.69
N LEU A 175 -19.14 15.99 -11.77
CA LEU A 175 -18.57 17.29 -12.12
C LEU A 175 -17.50 17.07 -13.21
N PRO A 176 -17.41 17.96 -14.21
CA PRO A 176 -16.35 17.87 -15.20
C PRO A 176 -14.99 17.84 -14.49
N LEU A 177 -14.08 16.98 -14.99
CA LEU A 177 -12.67 16.94 -14.58
C LEU A 177 -12.18 18.39 -14.47
N LEU A 178 -11.70 18.75 -13.28
CA LEU A 178 -11.36 20.12 -12.96
C LEU A 178 -10.00 20.45 -13.58
N ASP A 179 -10.02 21.06 -14.76
CA ASP A 179 -8.81 21.53 -15.45
C ASP A 179 -8.26 22.84 -14.85
N ASP A 180 -8.83 23.37 -13.75
CA ASP A 180 -8.41 24.64 -13.13
C ASP A 180 -7.91 24.43 -11.68
N PRO A 181 -6.58 24.47 -11.46
CA PRO A 181 -5.96 24.39 -10.13
C PRO A 181 -6.45 25.45 -9.15
N LEU A 182 -6.97 26.60 -9.63
CA LEU A 182 -7.50 27.66 -8.78
C LEU A 182 -8.73 27.19 -7.96
N ILE A 183 -9.41 26.14 -8.41
CA ILE A 183 -10.59 25.58 -7.72
C ILE A 183 -10.18 24.74 -6.52
N LEU A 184 -8.99 24.13 -6.54
CA LEU A 184 -8.48 23.27 -5.47
C LEU A 184 -7.72 24.04 -4.39
N GLY A 185 -7.57 25.35 -4.55
CA GLY A 185 -6.97 26.23 -3.55
C GLY A 185 -5.45 26.24 -3.56
N HIS A 186 -4.86 26.39 -2.38
CA HIS A 186 -3.42 26.55 -2.20
C HIS A 186 -2.66 25.24 -1.95
N SER A 187 -3.38 24.13 -1.78
CA SER A 187 -2.84 22.78 -1.57
C SER A 187 -3.57 21.75 -2.46
N PRO A 188 -3.50 21.89 -3.81
CA PRO A 188 -4.14 20.96 -4.75
C PRO A 188 -3.64 19.51 -4.63
N GLU A 189 -2.41 19.30 -4.17
CA GLU A 189 -1.78 18.00 -3.96
C GLU A 189 -2.58 17.08 -3.02
N MET A 190 -3.40 17.62 -2.11
CA MET A 190 -4.25 16.82 -1.21
C MET A 190 -5.41 16.08 -1.92
N PHE A 191 -5.61 16.43 -3.19
CA PHE A 191 -6.65 15.91 -4.08
C PHE A 191 -6.05 15.09 -5.23
N GLU A 192 -4.76 14.79 -5.16
CA GLU A 192 -4.06 13.87 -6.05
C GLU A 192 -3.86 12.55 -5.30
N ILE A 193 -4.14 11.44 -5.99
CA ILE A 193 -3.90 10.10 -5.44
C ILE A 193 -2.80 9.45 -6.27
N ASP A 194 -1.64 9.33 -5.65
CA ASP A 194 -0.51 8.62 -6.23
C ASP A 194 -0.69 7.10 -6.18
N GLY A 195 -0.05 6.42 -7.11
CA GLY A 195 -0.08 4.97 -7.18
C GLY A 195 0.89 4.35 -8.17
N PHE A 196 0.86 3.02 -8.18
CA PHE A 196 1.70 2.19 -9.03
C PHE A 196 0.85 1.25 -9.88
N LEU A 197 1.11 1.22 -11.18
CA LEU A 197 0.72 0.15 -12.07
C LEU A 197 1.83 -0.89 -12.13
N MET A 198 1.47 -2.15 -11.90
CA MET A 198 2.42 -3.23 -11.72
C MET A 198 1.94 -4.51 -12.40
N VAL A 199 2.88 -5.39 -12.73
CA VAL A 199 2.51 -6.74 -13.19
C VAL A 199 1.75 -7.46 -12.07
N TYR A 200 0.59 -8.02 -12.42
CA TYR A 200 -0.18 -8.85 -11.51
C TYR A 200 0.45 -10.25 -11.39
N TYR A 201 0.63 -10.71 -10.15
CA TYR A 201 1.11 -12.06 -9.84
C TYR A 201 -0.02 -12.83 -9.15
N GLU A 202 -0.62 -13.77 -9.88
CA GLU A 202 -1.69 -14.60 -9.32
C GLU A 202 -1.10 -15.64 -8.36
N GLY A 203 -1.47 -15.57 -7.08
CA GLY A 203 -0.87 -16.39 -6.06
C GLY A 203 -1.53 -16.22 -4.70
N PHE A 204 -0.84 -16.67 -3.65
CA PHE A 204 -1.29 -16.55 -2.27
C PHE A 204 -0.16 -16.03 -1.38
N PRO A 205 -0.48 -15.33 -0.26
CA PRO A 205 0.53 -14.81 0.65
C PRO A 205 1.23 -15.95 1.40
N ALA A 206 2.48 -15.76 1.84
CA ALA A 206 3.24 -16.81 2.53
C ALA A 206 2.61 -17.24 3.88
N THR A 207 1.69 -16.44 4.45
CA THR A 207 0.85 -16.84 5.58
C THR A 207 -0.05 -18.04 5.28
N GLU A 208 -0.35 -18.31 4.01
CA GLU A 208 -1.31 -19.32 3.57
C GLU A 208 -0.67 -20.60 3.02
N ILE A 209 0.66 -20.77 3.11
CA ILE A 209 1.38 -21.96 2.64
C ILE A 209 0.71 -23.26 3.07
N ALA A 210 0.30 -23.36 4.34
CA ALA A 210 -0.31 -24.57 4.87
C ALA A 210 -1.68 -24.91 4.25
N CYS A 211 -2.39 -23.91 3.73
CA CYS A 211 -3.72 -24.07 3.16
C CYS A 211 -3.70 -24.21 1.63
N GLN A 212 -2.66 -23.70 0.96
CA GLN A 212 -2.62 -23.53 -0.50
C GLN A 212 -1.54 -24.39 -1.19
N SER A 213 -0.76 -25.17 -0.43
CA SER A 213 0.28 -26.05 -0.97
C SER A 213 0.33 -27.40 -0.26
N ASP A 214 0.95 -28.38 -0.93
CA ASP A 214 1.14 -29.72 -0.37
C ASP A 214 2.07 -29.70 0.86
N PRO A 215 1.78 -30.52 1.90
CA PRO A 215 2.64 -30.61 3.09
C PRO A 215 4.11 -30.89 2.81
N GLY A 216 4.42 -31.60 1.72
CA GLY A 216 5.79 -31.87 1.28
C GLY A 216 6.55 -30.63 0.78
N ASP A 217 5.85 -29.54 0.48
CA ASP A 217 6.40 -28.28 -0.02
C ASP A 217 6.55 -27.20 1.05
N TRP A 218 5.89 -27.35 2.20
CA TRP A 218 5.82 -26.28 3.21
C TRP A 218 7.18 -25.76 3.63
N GLN A 219 8.10 -26.65 4.02
CA GLN A 219 9.43 -26.23 4.45
C GLN A 219 10.24 -25.61 3.30
N HIS A 220 10.07 -26.15 2.09
CA HIS A 220 10.74 -25.63 0.91
C HIS A 220 10.28 -24.20 0.58
N LEU A 221 8.96 -23.96 0.58
CA LEU A 221 8.38 -22.63 0.35
C LEU A 221 8.79 -21.64 1.43
N LYS A 222 8.77 -22.05 2.72
CA LYS A 222 9.26 -21.19 3.82
C LYS A 222 10.73 -20.80 3.63
N ASN A 223 11.59 -21.77 3.35
CA ASN A 223 13.02 -21.50 3.12
C ASN A 223 13.23 -20.57 1.92
N ARG A 224 12.44 -20.74 0.85
CA ARG A 224 12.52 -19.85 -0.32
C ARG A 224 12.01 -18.45 -0.03
N CYS A 225 11.00 -18.29 0.82
CA CYS A 225 10.57 -16.97 1.28
C CYS A 225 11.69 -16.25 2.04
N VAL A 226 12.35 -16.93 2.97
CA VAL A 226 13.50 -16.38 3.70
C VAL A 226 14.65 -16.04 2.75
N ALA A 227 14.96 -16.93 1.80
CA ALA A 227 16.01 -16.69 0.81
C ALA A 227 15.70 -15.51 -0.12
N THR A 228 14.46 -15.38 -0.61
CA THR A 228 14.03 -14.25 -1.45
C THR A 228 14.13 -12.93 -0.68
N VAL A 229 13.56 -12.85 0.54
CA VAL A 229 13.71 -11.66 1.39
C VAL A 229 15.19 -11.36 1.57
N GLY A 230 15.99 -12.38 1.86
CA GLY A 230 17.42 -12.21 2.02
C GLY A 230 18.12 -11.63 0.79
N HIS A 231 17.80 -12.11 -0.40
CA HIS A 231 18.39 -11.60 -1.64
C HIS A 231 18.00 -10.15 -1.95
N VAL A 232 16.75 -9.77 -1.70
CA VAL A 232 16.31 -8.37 -1.90
C VAL A 232 16.96 -7.46 -0.85
N MET A 233 17.07 -7.94 0.39
CA MET A 233 17.63 -7.19 1.51
C MET A 233 19.16 -7.23 1.60
N ASP A 234 19.85 -8.01 0.76
CA ASP A 234 21.32 -7.97 0.60
C ASP A 234 21.78 -6.65 -0.07
N SER A 235 20.85 -5.80 -0.51
CA SER A 235 21.15 -4.43 -0.96
C SER A 235 21.66 -3.56 0.20
N ASP A 236 22.82 -2.93 0.00
CA ASP A 236 23.40 -1.98 0.96
C ASP A 236 22.68 -0.61 0.98
N ALA A 237 21.78 -0.37 0.03
CA ALA A 237 21.10 0.92 -0.12
C ALA A 237 19.79 1.02 0.66
N ILE A 238 19.23 -0.11 1.13
CA ILE A 238 17.92 -0.12 1.75
C ILE A 238 17.83 -1.01 3.00
N LEU A 239 16.90 -0.65 3.87
CA LEU A 239 16.47 -1.45 5.02
C LEU A 239 14.94 -1.47 5.03
N HIS A 240 14.35 -2.66 5.12
CA HIS A 240 12.89 -2.79 5.12
C HIS A 240 12.35 -3.03 6.53
N GLU A 241 11.63 -2.07 7.08
CA GLU A 241 11.20 -2.10 8.48
C GLU A 241 10.01 -3.04 8.71
N ASP A 242 9.28 -3.37 7.64
CA ASP A 242 8.04 -4.13 7.73
C ASP A 242 8.06 -5.54 7.11
N ILE A 243 9.06 -6.36 7.45
CA ILE A 243 9.13 -7.74 6.95
C ILE A 243 8.01 -8.60 7.55
N ARG A 244 7.03 -9.00 6.74
CA ARG A 244 5.93 -9.89 7.17
C ARG A 244 5.64 -10.95 6.12
N PRO A 245 5.25 -12.19 6.49
CA PRO A 245 4.88 -13.23 5.51
C PRO A 245 3.74 -12.84 4.56
N LYS A 246 2.87 -11.95 5.01
CA LYS A 246 1.79 -11.37 4.19
C LYS A 246 2.26 -10.39 3.11
N ASN A 247 3.51 -9.91 3.19
CA ASN A 247 4.17 -9.08 2.17
C ASN A 247 4.97 -9.94 1.18
N VAL A 248 4.73 -11.25 1.14
CA VAL A 248 5.37 -12.17 0.19
C VAL A 248 4.31 -13.00 -0.50
N VAL A 249 4.25 -12.90 -1.83
CA VAL A 249 3.33 -13.62 -2.70
C VAL A 249 4.04 -14.84 -3.28
N ILE A 250 3.38 -15.99 -3.20
CA ILE A 250 3.78 -17.25 -3.80
C ILE A 250 2.88 -17.48 -5.01
N THR A 251 3.47 -17.47 -6.19
CA THR A 251 2.75 -17.57 -7.48
C THR A 251 3.24 -18.79 -8.26
N PRO A 252 2.35 -19.54 -8.93
CA PRO A 252 2.76 -20.63 -9.80
C PRO A 252 3.68 -20.15 -10.93
N ASP A 253 4.75 -20.89 -11.20
CA ASP A 253 5.71 -20.63 -12.27
C ASP A 253 6.44 -21.91 -12.65
N GLU A 254 6.07 -22.49 -13.80
CA GLU A 254 6.62 -23.76 -14.32
C GLU A 254 8.14 -23.73 -14.55
N HIS A 255 8.74 -22.55 -14.66
CA HIS A 255 10.17 -22.39 -14.85
C HIS A 255 10.96 -22.37 -13.53
N CYS A 256 10.26 -22.32 -12.39
CA CYS A 256 10.87 -22.29 -11.07
C CYS A 256 10.90 -23.67 -10.39
N VAL A 257 11.79 -23.82 -9.41
CA VAL A 257 11.89 -25.02 -8.58
C VAL A 257 10.54 -25.29 -7.91
N ARG A 258 10.03 -26.52 -8.08
CA ARG A 258 8.70 -26.95 -7.62
C ARG A 258 7.55 -26.06 -8.10
N ASN A 259 7.70 -25.45 -9.26
CA ASN A 259 6.67 -24.67 -9.95
C ASN A 259 6.17 -23.43 -9.21
N PHE A 260 6.99 -22.81 -8.35
CA PHE A 260 6.61 -21.58 -7.62
C PHE A 260 7.64 -20.48 -7.77
N ARG A 261 7.19 -19.25 -8.00
CA ARG A 261 7.97 -18.02 -7.84
C ARG A 261 7.55 -17.33 -6.54
N ILE A 262 8.52 -16.68 -5.90
CA ILE A 262 8.33 -15.95 -4.64
C ILE A 262 8.61 -14.48 -4.92
N ILE A 263 7.64 -13.62 -4.65
CA ILE A 263 7.68 -12.18 -4.90
C ILE A 263 7.46 -11.44 -3.59
N MET A 264 8.43 -10.64 -3.15
CA MET A 264 8.30 -9.73 -2.03
C MET A 264 7.63 -8.43 -2.49
N THR A 265 6.66 -7.95 -1.74
CA THR A 265 5.80 -6.79 -2.07
C THR A 265 5.79 -5.78 -0.93
N ASP A 266 5.21 -4.60 -1.18
CA ASP A 266 4.90 -3.57 -0.17
C ASP A 266 6.15 -2.94 0.48
N PHE A 267 6.76 -1.96 -0.22
CA PHE A 267 8.03 -1.34 0.15
C PHE A 267 7.93 0.07 0.77
N ARG A 268 6.73 0.59 1.01
CA ARG A 268 6.51 1.91 1.64
C ARG A 268 7.17 2.14 3.00
N SER A 269 7.48 1.07 3.73
CA SER A 269 8.20 1.12 5.01
C SER A 269 9.68 0.75 4.81
N THR A 270 10.29 1.29 3.76
CA THR A 270 11.71 1.14 3.45
C THR A 270 12.45 2.40 3.84
N LEU A 271 13.54 2.24 4.60
CA LEU A 271 14.53 3.29 4.82
C LEU A 271 15.58 3.23 3.73
N MET A 272 15.83 4.38 3.12
CA MET A 272 16.97 4.58 2.22
C MET A 272 18.19 4.93 3.04
N ARG A 273 19.34 4.34 2.70
CA ARG A 273 20.61 4.76 3.28
C ARG A 273 20.95 6.15 2.76
N ASP A 274 21.32 7.05 3.67
CA ASP A 274 21.69 8.44 3.36
C ASP A 274 23.12 8.73 3.84
N THR A 275 23.25 9.28 5.05
CA THR A 275 24.53 9.77 5.59
C THR A 275 25.17 8.82 6.59
N GLU A 276 24.56 7.67 6.87
CA GLU A 276 25.06 6.68 7.83
C GLU A 276 26.40 6.10 7.40
N THR A 277 27.32 5.99 8.34
CA THR A 277 28.58 5.26 8.15
C THR A 277 28.31 3.77 7.89
N ASP A 278 29.28 3.07 7.28
CA ASP A 278 29.15 1.62 7.04
C ASP A 278 28.88 0.83 8.32
N GLN A 279 29.45 1.28 9.45
CA GLN A 279 29.26 0.64 10.75
C GLN A 279 27.85 0.88 11.30
N GLU A 280 27.38 2.13 11.28
CA GLU A 280 26.02 2.48 11.74
C GLU A 280 24.96 1.74 10.92
N TRP A 281 25.13 1.73 9.58
CA TRP A 281 24.22 1.03 8.69
C TRP A 281 24.24 -0.48 8.91
N ALA A 282 25.43 -1.08 9.06
CA ALA A 282 25.57 -2.50 9.37
C ALA A 282 24.90 -2.86 10.71
N ASP A 283 25.03 -1.99 11.73
CA ASP A 283 24.39 -2.18 13.03
C ASP A 283 22.86 -2.05 12.94
N MET A 284 22.35 -1.15 12.11
CA MET A 284 20.91 -1.06 11.80
C MET A 284 20.41 -2.32 11.10
N LYS A 285 21.06 -2.77 10.01
CA LYS A 285 20.71 -4.00 9.30
C LYS A 285 20.73 -5.21 10.24
N LYS A 286 21.74 -5.31 11.11
CA LYS A 286 21.84 -6.38 12.11
C LYS A 286 20.73 -6.34 13.15
N ARG A 287 20.30 -5.15 13.58
CA ARG A 287 19.21 -4.99 14.55
C ARG A 287 17.87 -5.42 13.97
N TYR A 288 17.60 -5.11 12.71
CA TYR A 288 16.38 -5.52 12.05
C TYR A 288 16.41 -6.99 11.63
N ASP A 289 17.57 -7.55 11.24
CA ASP A 289 17.73 -8.95 10.81
C ASP A 289 16.53 -9.44 9.96
N GLU A 290 16.34 -8.82 8.79
CA GLU A 290 15.15 -9.03 7.96
C GLU A 290 14.92 -10.53 7.64
N LYS A 291 16.02 -11.30 7.47
CA LYS A 291 15.96 -12.75 7.23
C LYS A 291 15.48 -13.49 8.47
N GLY A 292 16.05 -13.20 9.65
CA GLY A 292 15.63 -13.80 10.92
C GLY A 292 14.19 -13.46 11.28
N MET A 293 13.76 -12.21 11.08
CA MET A 293 12.36 -11.80 11.27
C MET A 293 11.40 -12.60 10.40
N MET A 294 11.73 -12.80 9.11
CA MET A 294 10.90 -13.60 8.21
C MET A 294 10.82 -15.06 8.68
N GLN A 295 11.95 -15.65 9.07
CA GLN A 295 11.99 -17.03 9.56
C GLN A 295 11.11 -17.21 10.80
N VAL A 296 11.27 -16.36 11.82
CA VAL A 296 10.48 -16.41 13.05
C VAL A 296 8.98 -16.30 12.77
N LYS A 297 8.58 -15.38 11.89
CA LYS A 297 7.17 -15.15 11.53
C LYS A 297 6.56 -16.31 10.73
N LEU A 298 7.36 -17.05 9.96
CA LEU A 298 6.91 -18.26 9.23
C LEU A 298 6.86 -19.51 10.10
N GLU A 299 7.71 -19.60 11.12
CA GLU A 299 7.73 -20.70 12.10
C GLU A 299 6.63 -20.54 13.14
N ASN A 300 6.31 -19.29 13.50
CA ASN A 300 5.25 -18.94 14.44
C ASN A 300 4.16 -18.12 13.73
N PRO A 301 3.43 -18.71 12.78
CA PRO A 301 2.32 -17.99 12.16
C PRO A 301 1.31 -17.60 13.26
N PRO A 302 0.73 -16.40 13.20
CA PRO A 302 -0.22 -15.95 14.20
C PRO A 302 -1.32 -17.00 14.38
N ARG A 303 -1.63 -17.34 15.64
CA ARG A 303 -2.67 -18.33 15.93
C ARG A 303 -4.03 -17.76 15.51
N PRO A 304 -4.89 -18.52 14.81
CA PRO A 304 -6.28 -18.12 14.67
C PRO A 304 -6.91 -18.05 16.08
N ARG A 305 -7.54 -16.92 16.44
CA ARG A 305 -8.39 -16.89 17.64
C ARG A 305 -9.52 -17.91 17.45
N ARG A 306 -9.77 -18.74 18.47
CA ARG A 306 -10.97 -19.58 18.53
C ARG A 306 -12.15 -18.66 18.80
N ASP A 307 -12.94 -18.37 17.79
CA ASP A 307 -14.27 -17.84 18.01
C ASP A 307 -15.12 -18.93 18.68
N VAL A 308 -15.76 -18.57 19.79
CA VAL A 308 -16.68 -19.45 20.50
C VAL A 308 -17.81 -19.83 19.56
N GLU A 309 -18.07 -21.13 19.48
CA GLU A 309 -19.09 -21.77 18.65
C GLU A 309 -20.43 -21.01 18.67
N SER A 310 -20.87 -20.56 17.49
CA SER A 310 -22.29 -20.48 17.20
C SER A 310 -22.59 -21.42 16.04
N GLN A 311 -23.63 -22.22 16.24
CA GLN A 311 -23.91 -23.45 15.52
C GLN A 311 -24.12 -23.22 14.01
N GLY A 312 -23.36 -23.98 13.22
CA GLY A 312 -23.78 -24.43 11.90
C GLY A 312 -23.73 -23.40 10.79
N TYR A 313 -22.53 -23.02 10.34
CA TYR A 313 -22.16 -22.90 8.91
C TYR A 313 -20.64 -22.65 8.85
N ARG A 314 -19.87 -23.58 8.25
CA ARG A 314 -18.44 -23.37 8.00
C ARG A 314 -18.27 -22.44 6.80
N SER A 315 -18.24 -21.14 7.03
CA SER A 315 -17.62 -20.18 6.12
C SER A 315 -16.31 -19.70 6.76
N TYR A 316 -15.18 -20.09 6.17
CA TYR A 316 -13.87 -19.52 6.52
C TYR A 316 -13.83 -18.09 5.97
N THR A 317 -14.34 -17.13 6.75
CA THR A 317 -14.25 -15.72 6.37
C THR A 317 -12.87 -15.19 6.74
N ALA A 318 -12.14 -14.69 5.75
CA ALA A 318 -10.82 -14.08 5.81
C ALA A 318 -10.75 -12.76 6.63
N SER A 319 -11.59 -12.57 7.64
CA SER A 319 -11.81 -11.26 8.29
C SER A 319 -11.68 -11.23 9.81
N ALA A 320 -10.95 -12.15 10.44
CA ALA A 320 -10.78 -12.17 11.91
C ALA A 320 -9.33 -11.94 12.39
N TRP A 321 -8.46 -11.33 11.57
CA TRP A 321 -7.02 -11.24 11.81
C TRP A 321 -6.55 -9.79 12.07
N TRP A 322 -7.04 -9.13 13.13
CA TRP A 322 -6.60 -7.78 13.45
C TRP A 322 -6.22 -7.64 14.94
N ASN A 323 -5.11 -6.93 15.16
CA ASN A 323 -4.45 -6.53 16.41
C ASN A 323 -3.32 -7.46 16.92
N PHE A 324 -2.11 -7.15 16.44
CA PHE A 324 -0.87 -7.22 17.21
C PHE A 324 0.00 -6.03 16.81
N ASP A 325 -0.31 -4.87 17.38
CA ASP A 325 0.74 -3.98 17.91
C ASP A 325 1.01 -4.51 19.32
N ASP A 326 2.01 -5.37 19.46
CA ASP A 326 2.67 -5.70 20.72
C ASP A 326 3.79 -6.69 20.40
N TYR A 327 4.97 -6.14 20.10
CA TYR A 327 6.22 -6.78 20.47
C TYR A 327 7.20 -5.70 20.88
N ASP A 328 7.02 -5.29 22.14
CA ASP A 328 8.11 -4.92 23.01
C ASP A 328 9.05 -6.15 23.09
N ILE A 329 10.00 -6.27 22.15
CA ILE A 329 11.18 -7.11 22.35
C ILE A 329 12.26 -6.19 22.92
N MET A 330 11.99 -5.76 24.16
CA MET A 330 13.01 -5.26 25.07
C MET A 330 13.21 -6.31 26.16
N THR A 331 14.46 -6.77 26.24
CA THR A 331 15.12 -7.45 27.37
C THR A 331 14.85 -8.95 27.62
N GLN A 332 15.88 -9.75 27.33
CA GLN A 332 16.44 -10.89 28.08
C GLN A 332 17.45 -11.56 27.12
N ASP A 333 18.77 -11.59 27.32
CA ASP A 333 19.65 -11.40 28.48
C ASP A 333 20.87 -10.52 28.13
#